data_AF-A0A4V2YLW6-F1
#
_entry.id   AF-A0A4V2YLW6-F1
#
_cell.length_a   1.000
_cell.length_b   1.000
_cell.length_c   1.000
_cell.angle_alpha   90.00
_cell.angle_beta   90.00
_cell.angle_gamma   90.00
#
_symmetry.space_group_name_H-M   'P 1'
#
loop_
_entity.id
_entity.type
_entity.pdbx_description
1 polymer ?
#
loop_
_entity_poly.entity_id
_entity_poly.type
_entity_poly.pdbx_seq_one_letter_code
_entity_poly.pdbx_strand_id
1 'polypeptide(L)'
;MTEYAPLSRYESGAASARIREQLARLRQHMRGEAIVAEATARLAIRLNIRPGEAAQELARTAQHSGLDLVDVARGVEPPQEKTEKPPEPPGWLQGVLDTGHASVAYLTPVRDATARIVDFRILAANESATTVAGMKGPDVAGRRLLSISPGSAAGLLDACVRVYETGEPFFREPLEYVEVMDSVLWPATLSVRVAKIGDGILATWRLLDEEELLVSGWERAQRLAEFGWAEWNLASDHTLWTPQMYEMFGRDRSEGPMALEDLPTAVIPDDVPVVEEQLRSLLEFREAVETEYRVLHRHGVRHLSMFSEPILDANGVPVKVRCLAKDVTR
;
A
#
# COMPACT_ATOMS: atom_id res chain seq x y z
N MET A 1 19.76 13.86 40.84
CA MET A 1 20.27 14.99 40.04
C MET A 1 20.78 14.40 38.75
N THR A 2 19.96 14.41 37.72
CA THR A 2 20.28 13.81 36.43
C THR A 2 21.08 14.84 35.64
N GLU A 3 22.41 14.72 35.67
CA GLU A 3 23.34 15.52 34.87
C GLU A 3 23.22 15.08 33.40
N TYR A 4 22.33 15.72 32.65
CA TYR A 4 22.49 15.85 31.20
C TYR A 4 22.33 17.33 30.87
N ALA A 5 23.45 18.00 30.62
CA ALA A 5 23.54 19.36 30.12
C ALA A 5 23.14 19.42 28.61
N PRO A 6 22.76 20.58 28.06
CA PRO A 6 21.83 20.72 26.94
C PRO A 6 22.47 20.56 25.55
N LEU A 7 23.13 19.44 25.29
CA LEU A 7 23.46 18.99 23.93
C LEU A 7 22.30 18.22 23.27
N SER A 8 21.23 17.91 24.02
CA SER A 8 20.23 16.88 23.67
C SER A 8 19.09 17.25 22.71
N ARG A 9 18.98 18.49 22.23
CA ARG A 9 17.92 18.91 21.27
C ARG A 9 18.42 19.18 19.86
N TYR A 10 19.71 19.49 19.70
CA TYR A 10 20.29 19.84 18.39
C TYR A 10 20.61 18.61 17.55
N GLU A 11 21.14 17.54 18.16
CA GLU A 11 21.51 16.31 17.45
C GLU A 11 20.28 15.49 17.01
N SER A 12 19.29 15.32 17.89
CA SER A 12 18.00 14.71 17.53
C SER A 12 17.26 15.53 16.47
N GLY A 13 17.32 16.87 16.56
CA GLY A 13 16.79 17.75 15.52
C GLY A 13 17.48 17.59 14.16
N ALA A 14 18.80 17.41 14.14
CA ALA A 14 19.57 17.15 12.92
C ALA A 14 19.27 15.76 12.34
N ALA A 15 19.16 14.74 13.18
CA ALA A 15 18.75 13.38 12.77
C ALA A 15 17.35 13.39 12.14
N SER A 16 16.37 13.98 12.83
CA SER A 16 15.01 14.15 12.31
C SER A 16 14.98 14.95 11.01
N ALA A 17 15.81 15.99 10.86
CA ALA A 17 15.90 16.74 9.62
C ALA A 17 16.44 15.89 8.45
N ARG A 18 17.46 15.06 8.69
CA ARG A 18 18.00 14.13 7.67
C ARG A 18 16.95 13.12 7.23
N ILE A 19 16.25 12.49 8.18
CA ILE A 19 15.20 11.51 7.86
C ILE A 19 14.05 12.17 7.11
N ARG A 20 13.65 13.38 7.51
CA ARG A 20 12.60 14.14 6.81
C ARG A 20 13.00 14.44 5.37
N GLU A 21 14.25 14.82 5.12
CA GLU A 21 14.76 15.04 3.77
C GLU A 21 14.75 13.74 2.95
N GLN A 22 15.16 12.63 3.55
CA GLN A 22 15.14 11.32 2.92
C GLN A 22 13.72 10.86 2.57
N LEU A 23 12.77 10.97 3.51
CA LEU A 23 11.36 10.69 3.29
C LEU A 23 10.77 11.60 2.20
N ALA A 24 11.15 12.88 2.15
CA ALA A 24 10.73 13.78 1.08
C ALA A 24 11.22 13.31 -0.31
N ARG A 25 12.48 12.87 -0.42
CA ARG A 25 13.02 12.28 -1.67
C ARG A 25 12.30 10.99 -2.04
N LEU A 26 12.04 10.12 -1.05
CA LEU A 26 11.30 8.88 -1.25
C LEU A 26 9.87 9.15 -1.72
N ARG A 27 9.16 10.10 -1.11
CA ARG A 27 7.82 10.55 -1.55
C ARG A 27 7.84 11.11 -2.96
N GLN A 28 8.86 11.89 -3.32
CA GLN A 28 9.02 12.38 -4.69
C GLN A 28 9.24 11.23 -5.68
N HIS A 29 10.03 10.22 -5.31
CA HIS A 29 10.24 9.03 -6.12
C HIS A 29 8.95 8.22 -6.30
N MET A 30 8.25 7.92 -5.20
CA MET A 30 6.94 7.22 -5.20
C MET A 30 5.91 7.97 -6.05
N ARG A 31 5.91 9.31 -6.02
CA ARG A 31 5.06 10.12 -6.89
C ARG A 31 5.41 9.95 -8.37
N GLY A 32 6.69 9.87 -8.70
CA GLY A 32 7.15 9.55 -10.05
C GLY A 32 6.66 8.17 -10.51
N GLU A 33 6.79 7.16 -9.65
CA GLU A 33 6.30 5.81 -9.94
C GLU A 33 4.77 5.75 -10.09
N ALA A 34 4.03 6.46 -9.24
CA ALA A 34 2.58 6.59 -9.36
C ALA A 34 2.17 7.16 -10.71
N ILE A 35 2.83 8.23 -11.17
CA ILE A 35 2.58 8.82 -12.49
C ILE A 35 2.83 7.78 -13.60
N VAL A 36 3.93 7.04 -13.52
CA VAL A 36 4.29 6.03 -14.53
C VAL A 36 3.32 4.85 -14.52
N ALA A 37 2.91 4.37 -13.35
CA ALA A 37 1.94 3.29 -13.20
C ALA A 37 0.56 3.69 -13.76
N GLU A 38 0.09 4.90 -13.44
CA GLU A 38 -1.17 5.42 -13.95
C GLU A 38 -1.12 5.59 -15.49
N ALA A 39 -0.04 6.16 -16.01
CA ALA A 39 0.18 6.28 -17.45
C ALA A 39 0.25 4.91 -18.14
N THR A 40 0.86 3.91 -17.49
CA THR A 40 0.93 2.53 -18.00
C THR A 40 -0.46 1.93 -18.12
N ALA A 41 -1.29 2.05 -17.10
CA ALA A 41 -2.67 1.57 -17.13
C ALA A 41 -3.49 2.28 -18.24
N ARG A 42 -3.40 3.62 -18.32
CA ARG A 42 -4.06 4.42 -19.36
C ARG A 42 -3.63 4.00 -20.77
N LEU A 43 -2.33 3.79 -20.97
CA LEU A 43 -1.78 3.38 -22.26
C LEU A 43 -2.17 1.94 -22.62
N ALA A 44 -2.16 1.02 -21.65
CA ALA A 44 -2.61 -0.35 -21.83
C ALA A 44 -4.08 -0.42 -22.27
N ILE A 45 -4.95 0.38 -21.65
CA ILE A 45 -6.35 0.50 -22.06
C ILE A 45 -6.47 1.08 -23.47
N ARG A 46 -5.77 2.20 -23.74
CA ARG A 46 -5.85 2.91 -25.01
C ARG A 46 -5.37 2.08 -26.21
N LEU A 47 -4.28 1.34 -26.03
CA LEU A 47 -3.71 0.48 -27.07
C LEU A 47 -4.27 -0.95 -27.05
N ASN A 48 -5.06 -1.30 -26.03
CA ASN A 48 -5.61 -2.63 -25.80
C ASN A 48 -4.53 -3.74 -25.77
N ILE A 49 -3.48 -3.50 -24.99
CA ILE A 49 -2.30 -4.38 -24.82
C ILE A 49 -2.06 -4.67 -23.33
N ARG A 50 -1.15 -5.60 -22.99
CA ARG A 50 -0.79 -5.87 -21.58
C ARG A 50 -0.09 -4.67 -20.92
N PRO A 51 -0.24 -4.48 -19.59
CA PRO A 51 0.50 -3.45 -18.87
C PRO A 51 2.02 -3.52 -19.07
N GLY A 52 2.61 -4.72 -19.13
CA GLY A 52 4.03 -4.88 -19.42
C GLY A 52 4.45 -4.37 -20.81
N GLU A 53 3.60 -4.56 -21.83
CA GLU A 53 3.84 -4.04 -23.20
C GLU A 53 3.66 -2.51 -23.22
N ALA A 54 2.67 -1.97 -22.50
CA ALA A 54 2.46 -0.54 -22.36
C ALA A 54 3.63 0.16 -21.63
N ALA A 55 4.16 -0.44 -20.57
CA ALA A 55 5.34 0.08 -19.87
C ALA A 55 6.57 0.14 -20.79
N GLN A 56 6.77 -0.88 -21.63
CA GLN A 56 7.83 -0.88 -22.65
C GLN A 56 7.62 0.21 -23.70
N GLU A 57 6.39 0.48 -24.11
CA GLU A 57 6.06 1.56 -25.05
C GLU A 57 6.35 2.95 -24.45
N LEU A 58 6.00 3.17 -23.18
CA LEU A 58 6.35 4.40 -22.46
C LEU A 58 7.86 4.60 -22.39
N ALA A 59 8.59 3.56 -21.99
CA ALA A 59 10.05 3.60 -21.92
C ALA A 59 10.67 3.89 -23.30
N ARG A 60 10.14 3.27 -24.36
CA ARG A 60 10.58 3.53 -25.74
C ARG A 60 10.30 4.97 -26.15
N THR A 61 9.14 5.52 -25.80
CA THR A 61 8.76 6.90 -26.13
C THR A 61 9.68 7.91 -25.43
N ALA A 62 10.01 7.68 -24.16
CA ALA A 62 10.98 8.49 -23.42
C ALA A 62 12.36 8.48 -24.08
N GLN A 63 12.85 7.30 -24.48
CA GLN A 63 14.14 7.17 -25.18
C GLN A 63 14.17 7.92 -26.53
N HIS A 64 13.10 7.85 -27.33
CA HIS A 64 13.06 8.52 -28.64
C HIS A 64 12.87 10.03 -28.54
N SER A 65 12.14 10.51 -27.53
CA SER A 65 11.90 11.94 -27.32
C SER A 65 13.03 12.65 -26.57
N GLY A 66 13.89 11.89 -25.87
CA GLY A 66 14.93 12.45 -24.99
C GLY A 66 14.38 13.08 -23.71
N LEU A 67 13.11 12.84 -23.39
CA LEU A 67 12.44 13.32 -22.18
C LEU A 67 12.58 12.31 -21.04
N ASP A 68 12.44 12.80 -19.79
CA ASP A 68 12.32 11.92 -18.64
C ASP A 68 11.04 11.06 -18.74
N LEU A 69 11.09 9.82 -18.24
CA LEU A 69 9.97 8.89 -18.29
C LEU A 69 8.72 9.46 -17.59
N VAL A 70 8.90 10.17 -16.48
CA VAL A 70 7.80 10.80 -15.72
C VAL A 70 7.17 11.91 -16.56
N ASP A 71 7.95 12.68 -17.30
CA ASP A 71 7.44 13.75 -18.17
C ASP A 71 6.62 13.20 -19.33
N VAL A 72 7.08 12.11 -19.96
CA VAL A 72 6.30 11.40 -20.98
C VAL A 72 5.01 10.84 -20.39
N ALA A 73 5.10 10.21 -19.21
CA ALA A 73 3.94 9.63 -18.52
C ALA A 73 2.88 10.68 -18.17
N ARG A 74 3.27 11.90 -17.76
CA ARG A 74 2.33 13.02 -17.54
C ARG A 74 1.55 13.42 -18.79
N GLY A 75 2.13 13.22 -19.97
CA GLY A 75 1.49 13.49 -21.26
C GLY A 75 0.48 12.44 -21.71
N VAL A 76 0.36 11.30 -20.99
CA VAL A 76 -0.59 10.25 -21.35
C VAL A 76 -1.99 10.64 -20.87
N GLU A 77 -2.80 11.09 -21.83
CA GLU A 77 -4.20 11.40 -21.59
C GLU A 77 -4.98 10.18 -21.12
N PRO A 78 -5.96 10.37 -20.21
CA PRO A 78 -6.89 9.31 -19.83
C PRO A 78 -7.58 8.74 -21.07
N PRO A 79 -7.78 7.41 -21.14
CA PRO A 79 -8.52 6.82 -22.24
C PRO A 79 -9.93 7.41 -22.27
N GLN A 80 -10.40 7.81 -23.46
CA GLN A 80 -11.82 8.05 -23.69
C GLN A 80 -12.55 6.70 -23.65
N GLU A 81 -12.79 6.18 -22.44
CA GLU A 81 -13.67 5.04 -22.27
C GLU A 81 -15.06 5.48 -22.71
N LYS A 82 -15.46 5.08 -23.93
CA LYS A 82 -16.88 5.01 -24.24
C LYS A 82 -17.46 4.05 -23.21
N THR A 83 -18.29 4.55 -22.32
CA THR A 83 -19.12 3.75 -21.42
C THR A 83 -20.11 3.00 -22.31
N GLU A 84 -19.62 1.97 -23.00
CA GLU A 84 -20.47 1.02 -23.68
C GLU A 84 -21.33 0.41 -22.60
N LYS A 85 -22.65 0.51 -22.79
CA LYS A 85 -23.60 -0.10 -21.87
C LYS A 85 -23.18 -1.57 -21.74
N PRO A 86 -22.80 -2.04 -20.54
CA PRO A 86 -22.38 -3.42 -20.37
C PRO A 86 -23.49 -4.33 -20.91
N PRO A 87 -23.15 -5.47 -21.53
CA PRO A 87 -24.16 -6.43 -21.93
C PRO A 87 -25.04 -6.74 -20.72
N GLU A 88 -26.34 -6.95 -20.94
CA GLU A 88 -27.25 -7.19 -19.82
C GLU A 88 -26.75 -8.40 -19.03
N PRO A 89 -26.48 -8.23 -17.72
CA PRO A 89 -26.03 -9.34 -16.91
C PRO A 89 -27.14 -10.39 -16.84
N PRO A 90 -26.79 -11.68 -16.70
CA PRO A 90 -27.77 -12.72 -16.44
C PRO A 90 -28.67 -12.33 -15.26
N GLY A 91 -29.98 -12.57 -15.35
CA GLY A 91 -30.94 -12.11 -14.33
C GLY A 91 -30.69 -12.65 -12.91
N TRP A 92 -29.88 -13.70 -12.76
CA TRP A 92 -29.45 -14.24 -11.47
C TRP A 92 -28.23 -13.52 -10.89
N LEU A 93 -27.42 -12.85 -11.71
CA LEU A 93 -26.09 -12.37 -11.32
C LEU A 93 -26.17 -11.31 -10.24
N GLN A 94 -27.00 -10.28 -10.42
CA GLN A 94 -27.12 -9.20 -9.44
C GLN A 94 -27.61 -9.73 -8.09
N GLY A 95 -28.61 -10.62 -8.10
CA GLY A 95 -29.11 -11.25 -6.88
C GLY A 95 -28.03 -12.03 -6.12
N VAL A 96 -27.11 -12.71 -6.82
CA VAL A 96 -25.96 -13.38 -6.19
C VAL A 96 -24.97 -12.37 -5.61
N LEU A 97 -24.63 -11.31 -6.36
CA LEU A 97 -23.70 -10.29 -5.91
C LEU A 97 -24.21 -9.57 -4.64
N ASP A 98 -25.49 -9.24 -4.60
CA ASP A 98 -26.10 -8.51 -3.47
C ASP A 98 -26.19 -9.35 -2.19
N THR A 99 -26.01 -10.68 -2.25
CA THR A 99 -25.84 -11.52 -1.05
C THR A 99 -24.46 -11.41 -0.41
N GLY A 100 -23.46 -10.89 -1.14
CA GLY A 100 -22.10 -10.77 -0.67
C GLY A 100 -21.95 -9.65 0.36
N HIS A 101 -21.42 -9.98 1.55
CA HIS A 101 -21.11 -9.00 2.60
C HIS A 101 -19.82 -8.19 2.36
N ALA A 102 -18.96 -8.65 1.45
CA ALA A 102 -17.76 -7.94 1.01
C ALA A 102 -18.02 -7.21 -0.32
N SER A 103 -17.10 -6.34 -0.74
CA SER A 103 -17.12 -5.82 -2.11
C SER A 103 -16.98 -6.98 -3.08
N VAL A 104 -17.90 -7.11 -4.04
CA VAL A 104 -17.85 -8.16 -5.06
C VAL A 104 -18.15 -7.61 -6.44
N ALA A 105 -17.41 -8.09 -7.43
CA ALA A 105 -17.65 -7.82 -8.83
C ALA A 105 -17.51 -9.10 -9.65
N TYR A 106 -18.33 -9.18 -10.70
CA TYR A 106 -18.17 -10.16 -11.76
C TYR A 106 -17.51 -9.50 -12.96
N LEU A 107 -16.41 -10.07 -13.43
CA LEU A 107 -15.60 -9.52 -14.50
C LEU A 107 -15.47 -10.48 -15.66
N THR A 108 -15.49 -9.95 -16.87
CA THR A 108 -15.33 -10.69 -18.13
C THR A 108 -14.03 -10.30 -18.82
N PRO A 109 -13.30 -11.23 -19.46
CA PRO A 109 -12.00 -10.93 -20.06
C PRO A 109 -12.14 -9.95 -21.23
N VAL A 110 -11.24 -8.98 -21.29
CA VAL A 110 -11.00 -8.15 -22.47
C VAL A 110 -9.80 -8.73 -23.20
N ARG A 111 -9.94 -8.94 -24.51
CA ARG A 111 -8.90 -9.57 -25.34
C ARG A 111 -8.33 -8.59 -26.36
N ASP A 112 -7.06 -8.78 -26.69
CA ASP A 112 -6.42 -8.11 -27.82
C ASP A 112 -6.79 -8.77 -29.17
N ALA A 113 -6.24 -8.24 -30.27
CA ALA A 113 -6.43 -8.78 -31.61
C ALA A 113 -5.91 -10.22 -31.79
N THR A 114 -5.07 -10.70 -30.88
CA THR A 114 -4.51 -12.05 -30.86
C THR A 114 -5.26 -12.99 -29.91
N ALA A 115 -6.41 -12.55 -29.39
CA ALA A 115 -7.24 -13.25 -28.40
C ALA A 115 -6.57 -13.47 -27.03
N ARG A 116 -5.45 -12.82 -26.73
CA ARG A 116 -4.84 -12.83 -25.40
C ARG A 116 -5.65 -11.92 -24.48
N ILE A 117 -5.89 -12.35 -23.25
CA ILE A 117 -6.53 -11.49 -22.24
C ILE A 117 -5.55 -10.35 -21.94
N VAL A 118 -6.01 -9.10 -21.94
CA VAL A 118 -5.19 -7.92 -21.65
C VAL A 118 -5.72 -7.10 -20.48
N ASP A 119 -7.00 -7.28 -20.16
CA ASP A 119 -7.69 -6.59 -19.07
C ASP A 119 -8.97 -7.39 -18.72
N PHE A 120 -9.75 -6.90 -17.76
CA PHE A 120 -11.08 -7.40 -17.45
C PHE A 120 -12.08 -6.24 -17.44
N ARG A 121 -13.29 -6.47 -17.95
CA ARG A 121 -14.41 -5.53 -17.86
C ARG A 121 -15.31 -5.94 -16.71
N ILE A 122 -15.67 -4.99 -15.86
CA ILE A 122 -16.59 -5.20 -14.74
C ILE A 122 -18.00 -5.23 -15.31
N LEU A 123 -18.64 -6.39 -15.32
CA LEU A 123 -19.99 -6.54 -15.84
C LEU A 123 -21.02 -6.05 -14.82
N ALA A 124 -20.83 -6.42 -13.55
CA ALA A 124 -21.69 -6.05 -12.45
C ALA A 124 -20.90 -6.08 -11.12
N ALA A 125 -21.34 -5.27 -10.17
CA ALA A 125 -20.83 -5.24 -8.79
C ALA A 125 -22.02 -5.10 -7.82
N ASN A 126 -21.84 -5.50 -6.56
CA ASN A 126 -22.86 -5.25 -5.53
C ASN A 126 -22.89 -3.78 -5.12
N GLU A 127 -24.02 -3.34 -4.55
CA GLU A 127 -24.21 -1.94 -4.12
C GLU A 127 -23.17 -1.49 -3.08
N SER A 128 -22.77 -2.38 -2.17
CA SER A 128 -21.78 -2.10 -1.14
C SER A 128 -20.33 -2.13 -1.65
N ALA A 129 -20.08 -2.53 -2.91
CA ALA A 129 -18.73 -2.54 -3.46
C ALA A 129 -18.10 -1.15 -3.34
N THR A 130 -16.92 -1.11 -2.73
CA THR A 130 -16.09 0.08 -2.63
C THR A 130 -14.66 -0.28 -3.02
N THR A 131 -14.08 0.43 -3.98
CA THR A 131 -12.67 0.27 -4.37
C THR A 131 -11.75 0.90 -3.31
N VAL A 132 -10.44 0.63 -3.38
CA VAL A 132 -9.46 1.34 -2.53
C VAL A 132 -9.53 2.86 -2.75
N ALA A 133 -9.80 3.27 -3.98
CA ALA A 133 -10.04 4.66 -4.39
C ALA A 133 -11.41 5.24 -3.95
N GLY A 134 -12.26 4.45 -3.27
CA GLY A 134 -13.56 4.91 -2.78
C GLY A 134 -14.69 4.91 -3.81
N MET A 135 -14.46 4.45 -5.04
CA MET A 135 -15.52 4.33 -6.07
C MET A 135 -16.55 3.28 -5.65
N LYS A 136 -17.84 3.57 -5.89
CA LYS A 136 -18.96 2.70 -5.52
C LYS A 136 -19.31 1.71 -6.62
N GLY A 137 -19.91 0.58 -6.25
CA GLY A 137 -20.36 -0.49 -7.15
C GLY A 137 -21.06 -0.01 -8.43
N PRO A 138 -22.08 0.86 -8.34
CA PRO A 138 -22.78 1.40 -9.51
C PRO A 138 -21.87 2.20 -10.46
N ASP A 139 -20.82 2.83 -9.94
CA ASP A 139 -19.90 3.68 -10.73
C ASP A 139 -18.79 2.87 -11.42
N VAL A 140 -18.55 1.64 -10.98
CA VAL A 140 -17.51 0.76 -11.55
C VAL A 140 -18.03 -0.17 -12.64
N ALA A 141 -19.34 -0.43 -12.69
CA ALA A 141 -19.93 -1.29 -13.72
C ALA A 141 -19.71 -0.73 -15.14
N GLY A 142 -19.38 -1.60 -16.09
CA GLY A 142 -19.08 -1.28 -17.49
C GLY A 142 -17.64 -0.84 -17.76
N ARG A 143 -16.89 -0.44 -16.72
CA ARG A 143 -15.49 0.00 -16.81
C ARG A 143 -14.51 -1.18 -16.86
N ARG A 144 -13.27 -0.90 -17.27
CA ARG A 144 -12.17 -1.86 -17.18
C ARG A 144 -11.55 -1.87 -15.79
N LEU A 145 -10.98 -3.01 -15.38
CA LEU A 145 -10.30 -3.16 -14.09
C LEU A 145 -9.18 -2.12 -13.96
N LEU A 146 -8.33 -1.99 -14.99
CA LEU A 146 -7.23 -1.03 -14.97
C LEU A 146 -7.67 0.44 -14.97
N SER A 147 -8.93 0.75 -15.32
CA SER A 147 -9.42 2.14 -15.29
C SER A 147 -9.92 2.57 -13.92
N ILE A 148 -10.37 1.62 -13.09
CA ILE A 148 -10.80 1.88 -11.71
C ILE A 148 -9.73 1.52 -10.67
N SER A 149 -8.74 0.74 -11.08
CA SER A 149 -7.72 0.15 -10.20
C SER A 149 -6.38 0.01 -10.96
N PRO A 150 -5.70 1.12 -11.30
CA PRO A 150 -4.44 1.07 -12.02
C PRO A 150 -3.36 0.25 -11.32
N GLY A 151 -3.34 0.23 -9.98
CA GLY A 151 -2.41 -0.57 -9.17
C GLY A 151 -2.48 -2.07 -9.43
N SER A 152 -3.60 -2.57 -9.97
CA SER A 152 -3.77 -3.98 -10.35
C SER A 152 -2.82 -4.42 -11.46
N ALA A 153 -2.23 -3.49 -12.22
CA ALA A 153 -1.18 -3.77 -13.19
C ALA A 153 0.06 -4.42 -12.55
N ALA A 154 0.32 -4.16 -11.27
CA ALA A 154 1.44 -4.70 -10.50
C ALA A 154 1.17 -6.12 -9.93
N GLY A 155 0.40 -6.94 -10.64
CA GLY A 155 0.29 -8.39 -10.41
C GLY A 155 -1.11 -8.93 -10.10
N LEU A 156 -2.06 -8.11 -9.63
CA LEU A 156 -3.43 -8.59 -9.40
C LEU A 156 -4.13 -8.95 -10.72
N LEU A 157 -3.88 -8.20 -11.80
CA LEU A 157 -4.35 -8.54 -13.14
C LEU A 157 -3.82 -9.91 -13.59
N ASP A 158 -2.53 -10.18 -13.39
CA ASP A 158 -1.93 -11.47 -13.77
C ASP A 158 -2.49 -12.63 -12.95
N ALA A 159 -2.82 -12.40 -11.67
CA ALA A 159 -3.55 -13.37 -10.85
C ALA A 159 -4.95 -13.64 -11.42
N CYS A 160 -5.70 -12.60 -11.81
CA CYS A 160 -7.01 -12.75 -12.45
C CYS A 160 -6.93 -13.51 -13.79
N VAL A 161 -5.94 -13.21 -14.62
CA VAL A 161 -5.67 -13.93 -15.87
C VAL A 161 -5.40 -15.41 -15.59
N ARG A 162 -4.50 -15.71 -14.65
CA ARG A 162 -4.18 -17.09 -14.29
C ARG A 162 -5.42 -17.84 -13.83
N VAL A 163 -6.23 -17.26 -12.94
CA VAL A 163 -7.50 -17.87 -12.48
C VAL A 163 -8.43 -18.15 -13.66
N TYR A 164 -8.56 -17.22 -14.61
CA TYR A 164 -9.40 -17.41 -15.78
C TYR A 164 -8.89 -18.55 -16.69
N GLU A 165 -7.58 -18.65 -16.89
CA GLU A 165 -6.97 -19.62 -17.80
C GLU A 165 -6.91 -21.02 -17.20
N THR A 166 -6.52 -21.15 -15.93
CA THR A 166 -6.33 -22.44 -15.26
C THR A 166 -7.59 -22.94 -14.55
N GLY A 167 -8.47 -22.03 -14.12
CA GLY A 167 -9.61 -22.34 -13.26
C GLY A 167 -9.23 -22.51 -11.78
N GLU A 168 -7.95 -22.44 -11.41
CA GLU A 168 -7.52 -22.52 -10.02
C GLU A 168 -7.85 -21.22 -9.29
N PRO A 169 -8.61 -21.25 -8.17
CA PRO A 169 -8.97 -20.04 -7.45
C PRO A 169 -7.75 -19.41 -6.78
N PHE A 170 -7.77 -18.08 -6.70
CA PHE A 170 -6.78 -17.29 -5.98
C PHE A 170 -7.37 -16.78 -4.67
N PHE A 171 -6.64 -16.96 -3.58
CA PHE A 171 -6.97 -16.40 -2.27
C PHE A 171 -5.72 -15.84 -1.59
N ARG A 172 -5.81 -14.61 -1.09
CA ARG A 172 -4.78 -13.95 -0.28
C ARG A 172 -5.41 -13.07 0.79
N GLU A 173 -4.98 -13.26 2.03
CA GLU A 173 -5.31 -12.44 3.20
C GLU A 173 -4.20 -12.64 4.25
N PRO A 174 -3.44 -11.59 4.64
CA PRO A 174 -3.42 -10.27 4.02
C PRO A 174 -2.74 -10.29 2.64
N LEU A 175 -3.21 -9.44 1.72
CA LEU A 175 -2.53 -9.05 0.48
C LEU A 175 -2.09 -7.59 0.63
N GLU A 176 -0.79 -7.34 0.62
CA GLU A 176 -0.27 -5.97 0.46
C GLU A 176 -0.51 -5.53 -0.99
N TYR A 177 -1.24 -4.44 -1.15
CA TYR A 177 -1.65 -3.90 -2.43
C TYR A 177 -1.36 -2.40 -2.44
N VAL A 178 -0.94 -1.86 -3.58
CA VAL A 178 -0.72 -0.42 -3.74
C VAL A 178 -1.63 0.04 -4.85
N GLU A 179 -2.67 0.79 -4.49
CA GLU A 179 -3.49 1.48 -5.48
C GLU A 179 -2.78 2.74 -5.96
N VAL A 180 -3.11 3.18 -7.17
CA VAL A 180 -2.59 4.43 -7.73
C VAL A 180 -3.77 5.33 -8.09
N MET A 181 -3.82 6.50 -7.47
CA MET A 181 -4.88 7.48 -7.71
C MET A 181 -4.33 8.89 -7.58
N ASP A 182 -4.68 9.77 -8.52
CA ASP A 182 -4.23 11.16 -8.57
C ASP A 182 -2.71 11.31 -8.46
N SER A 183 -1.98 10.42 -9.12
CA SER A 183 -0.51 10.36 -9.04
C SER A 183 0.05 10.16 -7.62
N VAL A 184 -0.72 9.53 -6.73
CA VAL A 184 -0.33 9.14 -5.38
C VAL A 184 -0.45 7.63 -5.22
N LEU A 185 0.51 7.02 -4.54
CA LEU A 185 0.44 5.62 -4.12
C LEU A 185 -0.42 5.51 -2.87
N TRP A 186 -1.37 4.59 -2.87
CA TRP A 186 -2.27 4.29 -1.77
C TRP A 186 -2.05 2.85 -1.33
N PRO A 187 -1.09 2.60 -0.42
CA PRO A 187 -0.89 1.28 0.15
C PRO A 187 -2.13 0.87 0.95
N ALA A 188 -2.66 -0.30 0.64
CA ALA A 188 -3.80 -0.91 1.29
C ALA A 188 -3.51 -2.38 1.54
N THR A 189 -4.07 -2.92 2.62
CA THR A 189 -3.98 -4.35 2.89
C THR A 189 -5.37 -4.95 2.70
N LEU A 190 -5.46 -5.96 1.83
CA LEU A 190 -6.72 -6.50 1.36
C LEU A 190 -6.87 -7.98 1.73
N SER A 191 -8.11 -8.42 1.93
CA SER A 191 -8.50 -9.81 1.68
C SER A 191 -9.03 -9.89 0.25
N VAL A 192 -8.46 -10.75 -0.59
CA VAL A 192 -8.86 -10.90 -2.00
C VAL A 192 -9.10 -12.36 -2.32
N ARG A 193 -10.26 -12.63 -2.93
CA ARG A 193 -10.58 -13.94 -3.54
C ARG A 193 -10.99 -13.76 -4.98
N VAL A 194 -10.49 -14.62 -5.85
CA VAL A 194 -10.87 -14.64 -7.28
C VAL A 194 -11.11 -16.07 -7.69
N ALA A 195 -12.27 -16.34 -8.30
CA ALA A 195 -12.61 -17.66 -8.83
C ALA A 195 -13.25 -17.54 -10.22
N LYS A 196 -12.98 -18.52 -11.09
CA LYS A 196 -13.62 -18.58 -12.41
C LYS A 196 -15.06 -19.06 -12.27
N ILE A 197 -16.00 -18.33 -12.87
CA ILE A 197 -17.42 -18.71 -12.93
C ILE A 197 -17.91 -18.46 -14.36
N GLY A 198 -18.32 -19.53 -15.06
CA GLY A 198 -18.71 -19.45 -16.46
C GLY A 198 -17.60 -18.86 -17.34
N ASP A 199 -17.96 -17.85 -18.14
CA ASP A 199 -17.06 -17.14 -19.06
C ASP A 199 -16.41 -15.91 -18.44
N GLY A 200 -16.41 -15.80 -17.10
CA GLY A 200 -15.79 -14.70 -16.37
C GLY A 200 -15.15 -15.15 -15.06
N ILE A 201 -14.85 -14.17 -14.21
CA ILE A 201 -14.34 -14.35 -12.85
C ILE A 201 -15.23 -13.60 -11.86
N LEU A 202 -15.38 -14.16 -10.68
CA LEU A 202 -15.94 -13.48 -9.52
C LEU A 202 -14.78 -13.06 -8.63
N ALA A 203 -14.64 -11.76 -8.41
CA ALA A 203 -13.64 -11.19 -7.51
C ALA A 203 -14.34 -10.59 -6.30
N THR A 204 -13.93 -11.02 -5.10
CA THR A 204 -14.35 -10.41 -3.84
C THR A 204 -13.15 -9.76 -3.19
N TRP A 205 -13.30 -8.56 -2.66
CA TRP A 205 -12.26 -7.89 -1.90
C TRP A 205 -12.81 -7.16 -0.68
N ARG A 206 -11.94 -6.95 0.28
CA ARG A 206 -12.24 -6.22 1.50
C ARG A 206 -11.00 -5.48 1.95
N LEU A 207 -11.11 -4.18 2.18
CA LEU A 207 -10.07 -3.44 2.91
C LEU A 207 -10.05 -3.99 4.33
N LEU A 208 -8.89 -4.43 4.77
CA LEU A 208 -8.65 -4.72 6.18
C LEU A 208 -8.43 -3.36 6.83
N ASP A 209 -9.33 -3.00 7.74
CA ASP A 209 -9.19 -1.75 8.48
C ASP A 209 -8.07 -1.85 9.52
N GLU A 210 -7.78 -0.71 10.14
CA GLU A 210 -6.72 -0.60 11.12
C GLU A 210 -6.95 -1.54 12.28
N GLU A 211 -8.18 -1.70 12.77
CA GLU A 211 -8.51 -2.58 13.89
C GLU A 211 -8.35 -4.04 13.53
N GLU A 212 -8.68 -4.46 12.31
CA GLU A 212 -8.47 -5.83 11.83
C GLU A 212 -7.03 -6.14 11.49
N LEU A 213 -6.27 -5.16 10.98
CA LEU A 213 -4.82 -5.28 10.82
C LEU A 213 -4.15 -5.35 12.19
N LEU A 214 -4.60 -4.51 13.11
CA LEU A 214 -4.24 -4.56 14.51
C LEU A 214 -4.58 -5.95 15.05
N VAL A 215 -5.79 -6.48 14.85
CA VAL A 215 -6.29 -7.80 15.32
C VAL A 215 -5.60 -8.98 14.63
N SER A 216 -5.24 -8.90 13.36
CA SER A 216 -4.48 -9.92 12.63
C SER A 216 -3.01 -9.96 13.08
N GLY A 217 -2.44 -8.79 13.39
CA GLY A 217 -1.21 -8.68 14.17
C GLY A 217 -1.41 -9.16 15.62
N TRP A 218 -2.59 -8.87 16.19
CA TRP A 218 -3.00 -9.22 17.55
C TRP A 218 -3.20 -10.72 17.69
N GLU A 219 -3.60 -11.51 16.70
CA GLU A 219 -3.67 -12.97 16.88
C GLU A 219 -2.27 -13.59 17.09
N ARG A 220 -1.21 -12.91 16.60
CA ARG A 220 0.18 -13.23 16.92
C ARG A 220 0.63 -12.64 18.27
N ALA A 221 0.13 -11.46 18.64
CA ALA A 221 0.48 -10.75 19.89
C ALA A 221 -0.44 -11.03 21.10
N GLN A 222 -1.63 -11.59 20.93
CA GLN A 222 -2.69 -11.78 21.95
C GLN A 222 -2.32 -12.84 22.98
N ARG A 223 -1.31 -13.66 22.68
CA ARG A 223 -0.70 -14.52 23.71
C ARG A 223 0.22 -13.76 24.65
N LEU A 224 0.50 -12.46 24.41
CA LEU A 224 1.50 -11.66 25.10
C LEU A 224 1.03 -10.18 25.20
N ALA A 225 0.31 -9.81 26.26
CA ALA A 225 -0.12 -8.43 26.56
C ALA A 225 1.04 -7.40 26.74
N GLU A 226 2.27 -7.77 26.38
CA GLU A 226 3.52 -7.04 26.61
C GLU A 226 4.07 -6.33 25.35
N PHE A 227 3.43 -6.49 24.18
CA PHE A 227 3.96 -5.98 22.91
C PHE A 227 3.17 -4.78 22.36
N GLY A 228 3.91 -3.77 21.87
CA GLY A 228 3.42 -2.68 21.04
C GLY A 228 3.56 -3.01 19.56
N TRP A 229 2.68 -2.48 18.72
CA TRP A 229 2.77 -2.58 17.27
C TRP A 229 2.55 -1.22 16.64
N ALA A 230 3.33 -0.91 15.61
CA ALA A 230 3.18 0.29 14.82
C ALA A 230 3.33 0.04 13.32
N GLU A 231 2.65 0.84 12.51
CA GLU A 231 2.82 0.90 11.06
C GLU A 231 2.88 2.36 10.61
N TRP A 232 3.89 2.71 9.82
CA TRP A 232 4.00 4.00 9.15
C TRP A 232 3.79 3.80 7.65
N ASN A 233 2.80 4.46 7.07
CA ASN A 233 2.57 4.49 5.63
C ASN A 233 3.37 5.65 5.03
N LEU A 234 4.44 5.33 4.30
CA LEU A 234 5.39 6.33 3.79
C LEU A 234 4.83 7.14 2.62
N ALA A 235 3.79 6.63 1.96
CA ALA A 235 3.16 7.28 0.81
C ALA A 235 2.08 8.29 1.20
N SER A 236 1.32 8.00 2.26
CA SER A 236 0.19 8.84 2.73
C SER A 236 0.46 9.62 4.01
N ASP A 237 1.59 9.38 4.67
CA ASP A 237 1.95 9.91 6.00
C ASP A 237 1.02 9.45 7.13
N HIS A 238 0.16 8.47 6.84
CA HIS A 238 -0.68 7.87 7.85
C HIS A 238 0.13 6.94 8.76
N THR A 239 -0.13 7.00 10.06
CA THR A 239 0.58 6.19 11.05
C THR A 239 -0.41 5.50 11.97
N LEU A 240 -0.14 4.24 12.33
CA LEU A 240 -0.96 3.40 13.19
C LEU A 240 -0.14 2.94 14.38
N TRP A 241 -0.63 3.20 15.59
CA TRP A 241 0.01 2.76 16.84
C TRP A 241 -1.01 2.00 17.70
N THR A 242 -0.63 0.85 18.24
CA THR A 242 -1.42 0.19 19.30
C THR A 242 -1.46 1.05 20.57
N PRO A 243 -2.46 0.85 21.45
CA PRO A 243 -2.46 1.42 22.81
C PRO A 243 -1.10 1.28 23.53
N GLN A 244 -0.46 0.12 23.40
CA GLN A 244 0.81 -0.21 24.04
C GLN A 244 1.97 0.66 23.52
N MET A 245 1.98 1.05 22.24
CA MET A 245 2.99 1.98 21.73
C MET A 245 2.89 3.35 22.42
N TYR A 246 1.67 3.87 22.62
CA TYR A 246 1.49 5.11 23.37
C TYR A 246 2.01 4.99 24.81
N GLU A 247 1.76 3.86 25.47
CA GLU A 247 2.24 3.59 26.82
C GLU A 247 3.77 3.45 26.89
N MET A 248 4.39 2.76 25.94
CA MET A 248 5.85 2.57 25.87
C MET A 248 6.58 3.90 25.63
N PHE A 249 6.04 4.75 24.75
CA PHE A 249 6.60 6.07 24.46
C PHE A 249 6.12 7.17 25.43
N GLY A 250 5.23 6.83 26.37
CA GLY A 250 4.71 7.77 27.36
C GLY A 250 3.87 8.91 26.79
N ARG A 251 3.36 8.73 25.57
CA ARG A 251 2.65 9.72 24.75
C ARG A 251 1.14 9.70 25.03
N ASP A 252 0.49 10.87 25.03
CA ASP A 252 -0.97 10.94 25.14
C ASP A 252 -1.63 10.57 23.80
N ARG A 253 -2.74 9.82 23.83
CA ARG A 253 -3.44 9.40 22.61
C ARG A 253 -4.06 10.55 21.85
N SER A 254 -4.39 11.66 22.52
CA SER A 254 -4.88 12.89 21.89
C SER A 254 -3.82 13.60 21.05
N GLU A 255 -2.53 13.32 21.27
CA GLU A 255 -1.45 13.85 20.43
C GLU A 255 -1.26 13.04 19.13
N GLY A 256 -2.00 11.94 18.97
CA GLY A 256 -1.87 11.03 17.84
C GLY A 256 -0.55 10.24 17.85
N PRO A 257 -0.36 9.33 16.87
CA PRO A 257 0.86 8.54 16.76
C PRO A 257 2.06 9.41 16.39
N MET A 258 3.27 8.98 16.73
CA MET A 258 4.51 9.69 16.37
C MET A 258 4.89 9.41 14.92
N ALA A 259 5.25 10.45 14.17
CA ALA A 259 5.79 10.30 12.82
C ALA A 259 7.16 9.60 12.83
N LEU A 260 7.50 8.91 11.75
CA LEU A 260 8.73 8.10 11.68
C LEU A 260 9.98 8.97 11.85
N GLU A 261 9.99 10.16 11.23
CA GLU A 261 11.08 11.14 11.34
C GLU A 261 11.26 11.74 12.73
N ASP A 262 10.26 11.61 13.61
CA ASP A 262 10.30 12.16 14.96
C ASP A 262 10.80 11.13 15.99
N LEU A 263 10.96 9.86 15.62
CA LEU A 263 11.51 8.81 16.50
C LEU A 263 12.85 9.18 17.17
N PRO A 264 13.83 9.82 16.50
CA PRO A 264 15.08 10.25 17.14
C PRO A 264 14.88 11.26 18.29
N THR A 265 13.76 11.98 18.33
CA THR A 265 13.44 12.93 19.41
C THR A 265 12.92 12.24 20.66
N ALA A 266 12.46 10.99 20.53
CA ALA A 266 11.88 10.20 21.62
C ALA A 266 12.92 9.38 22.39
N VAL A 267 14.12 9.20 21.85
CA VAL A 267 15.20 8.44 22.49
C VAL A 267 16.15 9.32 23.30
N ILE A 268 16.89 8.71 24.21
CA ILE A 268 17.98 9.41 24.89
C ILE A 268 19.09 9.77 23.88
N PRO A 269 19.89 10.83 24.12
CA PRO A 269 20.92 11.28 23.17
C PRO A 269 21.90 10.20 22.72
N ASP A 270 22.36 9.37 23.65
CA ASP A 270 23.33 8.30 23.38
C ASP A 270 22.81 7.24 22.40
N ASP A 271 21.49 7.08 22.30
CA ASP A 271 20.84 6.07 21.46
C ASP A 271 20.31 6.64 20.14
N VAL A 272 20.44 7.95 19.89
CA VAL A 272 20.09 8.59 18.60
C VAL A 272 20.79 7.90 17.42
N PRO A 273 22.10 7.59 17.47
CA PRO A 273 22.77 6.91 16.35
C PRO A 273 22.20 5.52 16.05
N VAL A 274 21.68 4.81 17.07
CA VAL A 274 21.07 3.48 16.89
C VAL A 274 19.77 3.59 16.10
N VAL A 275 18.93 4.59 16.42
CA VAL A 275 17.70 4.86 15.67
C VAL A 275 18.00 5.35 14.25
N GLU A 276 19.03 6.16 14.06
CA GLU A 276 19.44 6.58 12.71
C GLU A 276 19.88 5.39 11.84
N GLU A 277 20.63 4.44 12.40
CA GLU A 277 21.01 3.23 11.68
C GLU A 277 19.80 2.35 11.40
N GLN A 278 18.90 2.18 12.36
CA GLN A 278 17.63 1.47 12.18
C GLN A 278 16.85 2.02 10.97
N LEU A 279 16.66 3.33 10.93
CA LEU A 279 15.93 3.98 9.85
C LEU A 279 16.67 3.88 8.51
N ARG A 280 18.01 3.92 8.52
CA ARG A 280 18.82 3.68 7.31
C ARG A 280 18.64 2.27 6.78
N SER A 281 18.67 1.25 7.64
CA SER A 281 18.40 -0.14 7.26
C SER A 281 17.04 -0.31 6.61
N LEU A 282 16.01 0.30 7.17
CA LEU A 282 14.64 0.19 6.67
C LEU A 282 14.44 0.93 5.34
N LEU A 283 14.93 2.17 5.24
CA LEU A 283 14.62 3.08 4.13
C LEU A 283 15.61 2.99 2.97
N GLU A 284 16.91 2.75 3.22
CA GLU A 284 17.93 2.66 2.19
C GLU A 284 18.23 1.22 1.81
N PHE A 285 18.57 0.39 2.81
CA PHE A 285 18.99 -0.99 2.58
C PHE A 285 17.80 -1.95 2.38
N ARG A 286 16.60 -1.54 2.78
CA ARG A 286 15.35 -2.31 2.66
C ARG A 286 15.41 -3.62 3.46
N GLU A 287 16.09 -3.57 4.60
CA GLU A 287 16.33 -4.72 5.46
C GLU A 287 15.52 -4.63 6.75
N ALA A 288 14.99 -5.78 7.18
CA ALA A 288 14.41 -5.89 8.51
C ALA A 288 15.52 -5.89 9.56
N VAL A 289 15.27 -5.23 10.70
CA VAL A 289 16.27 -5.01 11.74
C VAL A 289 15.66 -5.16 13.12
N GLU A 290 16.41 -5.79 14.03
CA GLU A 290 16.12 -5.83 15.46
C GLU A 290 17.07 -4.88 16.18
N THR A 291 16.52 -4.00 17.02
CA THR A 291 17.27 -2.97 17.74
C THR A 291 16.78 -2.85 19.17
N GLU A 292 17.68 -2.46 20.06
CA GLU A 292 17.33 -2.07 21.42
C GLU A 292 17.78 -0.64 21.66
N TYR A 293 16.87 0.19 22.17
CA TYR A 293 17.18 1.57 22.53
C TYR A 293 16.30 2.06 23.68
N ARG A 294 16.78 3.13 24.32
CA ARG A 294 16.16 3.75 25.48
C ARG A 294 15.33 4.96 25.07
N VAL A 295 14.05 4.93 25.42
CA VAL A 295 13.10 6.03 25.18
C VAL A 295 12.89 6.89 26.42
N LEU A 296 12.71 8.19 26.20
CA LEU A 296 12.31 9.17 27.20
C LEU A 296 10.83 9.01 27.51
N HIS A 297 10.51 8.60 28.73
CA HIS A 297 9.15 8.39 29.21
C HIS A 297 8.80 9.38 30.35
N ARG A 298 7.53 9.72 30.51
CA ARG A 298 7.04 10.61 31.60
C ARG A 298 7.35 10.13 33.04
N HIS A 299 7.82 8.89 33.18
CA HIS A 299 8.17 8.27 34.47
C HIS A 299 9.65 7.86 34.56
N GLY A 300 10.49 8.27 33.60
CA GLY A 300 11.89 7.91 33.54
C GLY A 300 12.31 7.41 32.16
N VAL A 301 13.30 6.53 32.10
CA VAL A 301 13.75 5.92 30.86
C VAL A 301 13.16 4.53 30.76
N ARG A 302 12.64 4.15 29.59
CA ARG A 302 12.26 2.76 29.29
C ARG A 302 13.19 2.17 28.25
N HIS A 303 13.48 0.88 28.38
CA HIS A 303 14.27 0.10 27.44
C HIS A 303 13.32 -0.65 26.52
N LEU A 304 13.39 -0.39 25.22
CA LEU A 304 12.54 -1.06 24.24
C LEU A 304 13.39 -1.97 23.35
N SER A 305 12.89 -3.18 23.13
CA SER A 305 13.36 -4.10 22.08
C SER A 305 12.39 -4.01 20.91
N MET A 306 12.91 -3.73 19.72
CA MET A 306 12.15 -3.32 18.55
C MET A 306 12.55 -4.18 17.35
N PHE A 307 11.61 -4.94 16.80
CA PHE A 307 11.74 -5.54 15.46
C PHE A 307 11.03 -4.65 14.46
N SER A 308 11.70 -4.24 13.39
CA SER A 308 11.13 -3.39 12.35
C SER A 308 11.42 -3.96 10.96
N GLU A 309 10.43 -3.91 10.07
CA GLU A 309 10.55 -4.38 8.69
C GLU A 309 9.97 -3.35 7.70
N PRO A 310 10.60 -3.15 6.53
CA PRO A 310 10.00 -2.37 5.46
C PRO A 310 9.06 -3.25 4.64
N ILE A 311 7.88 -2.73 4.33
CA ILE A 311 6.99 -3.33 3.34
C ILE A 311 7.28 -2.65 2.00
N LEU A 312 7.69 -3.46 1.03
CA LEU A 312 8.08 -3.02 -0.29
C LEU A 312 6.93 -3.20 -1.27
N ASP A 313 6.86 -2.35 -2.28
CA ASP A 313 6.01 -2.56 -3.45
C ASP A 313 6.64 -3.55 -4.45
N ALA A 314 6.00 -3.72 -5.60
CA ALA A 314 6.46 -4.62 -6.66
C ALA A 314 7.82 -4.23 -7.28
N ASN A 315 8.25 -2.97 -7.14
CA ASN A 315 9.53 -2.46 -7.63
C ASN A 315 10.63 -2.47 -6.56
N GLY A 316 10.30 -2.91 -5.33
CA GLY A 316 11.22 -2.92 -4.21
C GLY A 316 11.37 -1.56 -3.53
N VAL A 317 10.44 -0.63 -3.74
CA VAL A 317 10.41 0.67 -3.07
C VAL A 317 9.67 0.53 -1.73
N PRO A 318 10.23 1.02 -0.61
CA PRO A 318 9.55 0.95 0.68
C PRO A 318 8.34 1.87 0.70
N VAL A 319 7.15 1.27 0.89
CA VAL A 319 5.86 1.97 0.95
C VAL A 319 5.29 2.02 2.36
N LYS A 320 5.72 1.11 3.24
CA LYS A 320 5.40 1.14 4.68
C LYS A 320 6.59 0.69 5.53
N VAL A 321 6.58 1.04 6.80
CA VAL A 321 7.40 0.41 7.84
C VAL A 321 6.47 -0.19 8.88
N ARG A 322 6.71 -1.45 9.25
CA ARG A 322 6.00 -2.13 10.33
C ARG A 322 6.97 -2.40 11.48
N CYS A 323 6.48 -2.24 12.70
CA CYS A 323 7.28 -2.42 13.90
C CYS A 323 6.52 -3.21 14.97
N LEU A 324 7.25 -4.09 15.67
CA LEU A 324 6.85 -4.74 16.90
C LEU A 324 7.81 -4.29 18.01
N ALA A 325 7.24 -3.81 19.11
CA ALA A 325 7.95 -3.28 20.27
C ALA A 325 7.70 -4.14 21.50
N LYS A 326 8.70 -4.32 22.34
CA LYS A 326 8.56 -4.87 23.68
C LYS A 326 9.25 -3.97 24.69
N ASP A 327 8.56 -3.66 25.79
CA ASP A 327 9.20 -3.04 26.94
C ASP A 327 9.99 -4.10 27.72
N VAL A 328 11.30 -3.91 27.80
CA VAL A 328 12.24 -4.77 28.53
C VAL A 328 12.81 -4.08 29.77
N THR A 329 12.21 -2.95 30.18
CA THR A 329 12.53 -2.27 31.44
C THR A 329 12.20 -3.20 32.60
N ARG A 330 13.22 -3.63 33.34
CA ARG A 330 13.09 -4.38 34.60
C ARG A 330 13.31 -3.48 35.80
#